data_AF-A0A9K3PYS2-F1
#
_entry.id   AF-A0A9K3PYS2-F1
#
_cell.length_a   1.000
_cell.length_b   1.000
_cell.length_c   1.000
_cell.angle_alpha   90.00
_cell.angle_beta   90.00
_cell.angle_gamma   90.00
#
_symmetry.space_group_name_H-M   'P 1'
#
loop_
_entity.id
_entity.type
_entity.pdbx_description
1 polymer ?
#
loop_
_entity_poly.entity_id
_entity_poly.type
_entity_poly.pdbx_seq_one_letter_code
_entity_poly.pdbx_strand_id
1 'polypeptide(L)'
;MTTPLLSSRLVFSLLACIIVAVAGQSNDFVALQTRLEKAIFGLTVNAAAFQDPTSYQSKALQRTSQQEGVYGFTDSKIAQYYILYCLYYATYAVPNEITLSDPRFEEIIFPTWLISTNWDKVNVDPCDGWYGIVCDTNGKVAEIILSQNILTGKWPEEVKLLAGDGPFSTGAGNITQIDLFRNEFLTNGGDSSWMSDLGSGITTIMLEETGFRGDLPLMAASQTLHHASI
;
A
#
# COMPACT_ATOMS: atom_id res chain seq x y z
N MET A 1 -22.08 38.93 26.98
CA MET A 1 -20.94 38.26 26.33
C MET A 1 -21.50 37.39 25.22
N THR A 2 -21.47 37.90 23.99
CA THR A 2 -22.12 37.33 22.81
C THR A 2 -21.10 36.53 22.00
N THR A 3 -21.39 35.25 21.79
CA THR A 3 -20.67 34.34 20.89
C THR A 3 -20.87 34.75 19.43
N PRO A 4 -19.86 34.66 18.54
CA PRO A 4 -20.06 34.84 17.12
C PRO A 4 -20.54 33.53 16.48
N LEU A 5 -21.64 33.63 15.73
CA LEU A 5 -22.13 32.62 14.80
C LEU A 5 -21.11 32.42 13.67
N LEU A 6 -20.53 31.22 13.56
CA LEU A 6 -19.86 30.80 12.33
C LEU A 6 -20.87 30.78 11.19
N SER A 7 -20.52 31.49 10.11
CA SER A 7 -21.28 31.64 8.87
C SER A 7 -21.65 30.28 8.25
N SER A 8 -22.96 30.03 8.10
CA SER A 8 -23.52 28.83 7.47
C SER A 8 -23.14 28.67 5.99
N ARG A 9 -22.49 29.66 5.37
CA ARG A 9 -22.06 29.60 3.97
C ARG A 9 -20.84 28.69 3.74
N LEU A 10 -19.98 28.47 4.75
CA LEU A 10 -18.83 27.57 4.61
C LEU A 10 -19.22 26.09 4.64
N VAL A 11 -20.26 25.73 5.41
CA VAL A 11 -20.72 24.33 5.53
C VAL A 11 -21.36 23.84 4.22
N PHE A 12 -22.07 24.72 3.51
CA PHE A 12 -22.65 24.37 2.20
C PHE A 12 -21.60 24.25 1.08
N SER A 13 -20.46 24.95 1.17
CA SER A 13 -19.40 24.86 0.16
C SER A 13 -18.59 23.56 0.27
N LEU A 14 -18.41 23.01 1.49
CA LEU A 14 -17.79 21.70 1.68
C LEU A 14 -18.73 20.55 1.33
N LEU A 15 -20.04 20.66 1.62
CA LEU A 15 -21.01 19.63 1.21
C LEU A 15 -21.17 19.56 -0.32
N ALA A 16 -21.11 20.68 -1.03
CA ALA A 16 -21.15 20.68 -2.50
C ALA A 16 -19.90 20.03 -3.13
N CYS A 17 -18.73 20.13 -2.47
CA CYS A 17 -17.51 19.52 -2.97
C CYS A 17 -17.48 17.98 -2.77
N ILE A 18 -18.20 17.48 -1.76
CA ILE A 18 -18.35 16.04 -1.50
C ILE A 18 -19.45 15.42 -2.38
N ILE A 19 -20.55 16.14 -2.63
CA ILE A 19 -21.65 15.64 -3.48
C ILE A 19 -21.24 15.54 -4.96
N VAL A 20 -20.32 16.39 -5.44
CA VAL A 20 -19.83 16.31 -6.84
C VAL A 20 -18.89 15.12 -7.08
N ALA A 21 -18.22 14.59 -6.05
CA ALA A 21 -17.32 13.45 -6.21
C ALA A 21 -18.05 12.11 -6.45
N VAL A 22 -19.33 12.00 -6.05
CA VAL A 22 -20.12 10.75 -6.17
C VAL A 22 -20.88 10.68 -7.51
N ALA A 23 -21.04 11.80 -8.23
CA ALA A 23 -21.89 11.88 -9.44
C ALA A 23 -21.13 11.85 -10.78
N GLY A 24 -19.83 11.54 -10.80
CA GLY A 24 -19.01 11.68 -12.01
C GLY A 24 -17.78 10.80 -12.09
N GLN A 25 -17.82 9.54 -11.62
CA GLN A 25 -16.82 8.59 -12.08
C GLN A 25 -17.02 8.39 -13.58
N SER A 26 -15.98 8.63 -14.38
CA SER A 26 -16.05 8.34 -15.81
C SER A 26 -16.32 6.84 -16.01
N ASN A 27 -16.97 6.47 -17.10
CA ASN A 27 -17.15 5.06 -17.48
C ASN A 27 -15.81 4.31 -17.49
N ASP A 28 -14.72 5.02 -17.79
CA ASP A 28 -13.37 4.48 -17.82
C ASP A 28 -12.86 4.11 -16.43
N PHE A 29 -13.10 4.95 -15.41
CA PHE A 29 -12.73 4.65 -14.02
C PHE A 29 -13.45 3.39 -13.51
N VAL A 30 -14.76 3.30 -13.75
CA VAL A 30 -15.56 2.13 -13.35
C VAL A 30 -15.06 0.87 -14.05
N ALA A 31 -14.74 0.96 -15.35
CA ALA A 31 -14.17 -0.17 -16.09
C ALA A 31 -12.80 -0.59 -15.53
N LEU A 32 -11.94 0.36 -15.16
CA LEU A 32 -10.66 0.06 -14.53
C LEU A 32 -10.84 -0.62 -13.17
N GLN A 33 -11.74 -0.11 -12.33
CA GLN A 33 -12.06 -0.71 -11.03
C GLN A 33 -12.55 -2.15 -11.21
N THR A 34 -13.48 -2.40 -12.13
CA THR A 34 -13.96 -3.76 -12.42
C THR A 34 -12.84 -4.69 -12.88
N ARG A 35 -11.91 -4.20 -13.71
CA ARG A 35 -10.74 -4.98 -14.12
C ARG A 35 -9.82 -5.31 -12.95
N LEU A 36 -9.55 -4.33 -12.09
CA LEU A 36 -8.73 -4.53 -10.90
C LEU A 36 -9.38 -5.54 -9.95
N GLU A 37 -10.68 -5.36 -9.63
CA GLU A 37 -11.43 -6.27 -8.75
C GLU A 37 -11.38 -7.72 -9.25
N LYS A 38 -11.44 -7.91 -10.57
CA LYS A 38 -11.27 -9.22 -11.20
C LYS A 38 -9.83 -9.74 -11.07
N ALA A 39 -8.83 -8.87 -11.22
CA ALA A 39 -7.42 -9.23 -11.16
C ALA A 39 -6.96 -9.62 -9.75
N ILE A 40 -7.51 -8.98 -8.71
CA ILE A 40 -7.16 -9.22 -7.30
C ILE A 40 -8.14 -10.17 -6.60
N PHE A 41 -8.97 -10.88 -7.38
CA PHE A 41 -9.99 -11.77 -6.88
C PHE A 41 -9.40 -12.82 -5.93
N GLY A 42 -9.95 -12.91 -4.71
CA GLY A 42 -9.47 -13.81 -3.66
C GLY A 42 -8.97 -13.09 -2.42
N LEU A 43 -8.56 -11.82 -2.52
CA LEU A 43 -8.43 -10.99 -1.33
C LEU A 43 -9.82 -10.67 -0.76
N THR A 44 -9.94 -10.74 0.56
CA THR A 44 -10.98 -10.05 1.33
C THR A 44 -10.75 -8.53 1.33
N VAL A 45 -10.38 -7.94 0.18
CA VAL A 45 -10.63 -6.51 -0.02
C VAL A 45 -12.14 -6.39 -0.10
N ASN A 46 -12.77 -6.24 1.06
CA ASN A 46 -14.21 -6.09 1.13
C ASN A 46 -14.57 -4.95 0.19
N ALA A 47 -15.65 -5.09 -0.59
CA ALA A 47 -16.12 -3.99 -1.44
C ALA A 47 -16.25 -2.66 -0.65
N ALA A 48 -16.43 -2.75 0.68
CA ALA A 48 -16.35 -1.64 1.63
C ALA A 48 -15.04 -0.84 1.59
N ALA A 49 -13.87 -1.46 1.39
CA ALA A 49 -12.58 -0.79 1.34
C ALA A 49 -12.49 0.18 0.15
N PHE A 50 -13.10 -0.16 -1.00
CA PHE A 50 -13.22 0.74 -2.16
C PHE A 50 -14.33 1.78 -2.00
N GLN A 51 -15.28 1.56 -1.08
CA GLN A 51 -16.35 2.51 -0.80
C GLN A 51 -15.92 3.62 0.16
N ASP A 52 -14.92 3.36 1.02
CA ASP A 52 -14.34 4.38 1.89
C ASP A 52 -13.30 5.21 1.12
N PRO A 53 -13.57 6.47 0.74
CA PRO A 53 -12.62 7.31 0.00
C PRO A 53 -11.36 7.66 0.82
N THR A 54 -11.38 7.43 2.14
CA THR A 54 -10.26 7.72 3.02
C THR A 54 -9.31 6.53 3.20
N SER A 55 -9.74 5.33 2.81
CA SER A 55 -8.92 4.12 2.85
C SER A 55 -7.70 4.23 1.93
N TYR A 56 -6.63 3.52 2.26
CA TYR A 56 -5.46 3.48 1.37
C TYR A 56 -5.78 2.75 0.07
N GLN A 57 -6.69 1.77 0.07
CA GLN A 57 -7.13 1.06 -1.14
C GLN A 57 -7.80 2.00 -2.13
N SER A 58 -8.74 2.83 -1.67
CA SER A 58 -9.43 3.80 -2.54
C SER A 58 -8.45 4.82 -3.10
N LYS A 59 -7.53 5.31 -2.27
CA LYS A 59 -6.45 6.22 -2.71
C LYS A 59 -5.54 5.55 -3.74
N ALA A 60 -5.18 4.28 -3.53
CA ALA A 60 -4.34 3.51 -4.44
C ALA A 60 -5.04 3.25 -5.78
N LEU A 61 -6.33 2.90 -5.78
CA LEU A 61 -7.13 2.75 -6.99
C LEU A 61 -7.23 4.07 -7.76
N GLN A 62 -7.57 5.16 -7.07
CA GLN A 62 -7.61 6.50 -7.68
C GLN A 62 -6.25 6.88 -8.26
N ARG A 63 -5.16 6.54 -7.59
CA ARG A 63 -3.83 6.85 -8.06
C ARG A 63 -3.40 5.99 -9.25
N THR A 64 -3.81 4.73 -9.27
CA THR A 64 -3.61 3.82 -10.40
C THR A 64 -4.36 4.32 -11.64
N SER A 65 -5.58 4.85 -11.47
CA SER A 65 -6.37 5.39 -12.59
C SER A 65 -5.78 6.65 -13.22
N GLN A 66 -4.82 7.29 -12.56
CA GLN A 66 -4.14 8.48 -13.06
C GLN A 66 -2.91 8.14 -13.91
N GLN A 67 -2.47 6.88 -13.97
CA GLN A 67 -1.28 6.51 -14.74
C GLN A 67 -1.49 6.76 -16.23
N GLU A 68 -0.46 7.32 -16.87
CA GLU A 68 -0.45 7.57 -18.29
C GLU A 68 -0.56 6.24 -19.05
N GLY A 69 -1.58 6.12 -19.90
CA GLY A 69 -1.82 4.89 -20.67
C GLY A 69 -2.45 3.74 -19.90
N VAL A 70 -2.95 3.94 -18.66
CA VAL A 70 -3.48 2.87 -17.80
C VAL A 70 -4.52 1.96 -18.46
N TYR A 71 -5.36 2.50 -19.36
CA TYR A 71 -6.39 1.72 -20.04
C TYR A 71 -5.81 0.69 -21.03
N GLY A 72 -4.58 0.90 -21.50
CA GLY A 72 -3.84 -0.05 -22.34
C GLY A 72 -3.03 -1.08 -21.55
N PHE A 73 -2.93 -0.96 -20.22
CA PHE A 73 -2.17 -1.89 -19.40
C PHE A 73 -2.85 -3.26 -19.34
N THR A 74 -2.06 -4.31 -19.10
CA THR A 74 -2.58 -5.64 -18.75
C THR A 74 -3.18 -5.63 -17.34
N ASP A 75 -4.03 -6.60 -17.02
CA ASP A 75 -4.61 -6.74 -15.67
C ASP A 75 -3.50 -6.94 -14.60
N SER A 76 -2.45 -7.69 -14.92
CA SER A 76 -1.29 -7.87 -14.03
C SER A 76 -0.53 -6.57 -13.78
N LYS A 77 -0.39 -5.71 -14.80
CA LYS A 77 0.29 -4.42 -14.65
C LYS A 77 -0.56 -3.44 -13.84
N ILE A 78 -1.88 -3.42 -14.05
CA ILE A 78 -2.81 -2.65 -13.21
C ILE A 78 -2.71 -3.09 -11.75
N ALA A 79 -2.72 -4.40 -11.49
CA ALA A 79 -2.54 -4.94 -10.14
C ALA A 79 -1.18 -4.52 -9.55
N GLN A 80 -0.10 -4.60 -10.32
CA GLN A 80 1.24 -4.17 -9.89
C GLN A 80 1.25 -2.73 -9.39
N TYR A 81 0.72 -1.77 -10.17
CA TYR A 81 0.61 -0.38 -9.73
C TYR A 81 -0.26 -0.24 -8.48
N TYR A 82 -1.43 -0.88 -8.47
CA TYR A 82 -2.36 -0.81 -7.35
C TYR A 82 -1.72 -1.29 -6.04
N ILE A 83 -1.05 -2.44 -6.06
CA ILE A 83 -0.42 -3.04 -4.87
C ILE A 83 0.68 -2.11 -4.33
N LEU A 84 1.52 -1.57 -5.21
CA LEU A 84 2.56 -0.62 -4.81
C LEU A 84 1.94 0.65 -4.23
N TYR A 85 0.88 1.19 -4.83
CA TYR A 85 0.19 2.33 -4.26
C TYR A 85 -0.51 2.02 -2.93
N CYS A 86 -1.00 0.80 -2.70
CA CYS A 86 -1.45 0.39 -1.37
C CYS A 86 -0.31 0.47 -0.36
N LEU A 87 0.89 -0.03 -0.70
CA LEU A 87 2.10 0.12 0.13
C LEU A 87 2.38 1.59 0.45
N TYR A 88 2.39 2.44 -0.57
CA TYR A 88 2.63 3.87 -0.38
C TYR A 88 1.60 4.51 0.55
N TYR A 89 0.30 4.40 0.23
CA TYR A 89 -0.75 5.07 0.99
C TYR A 89 -1.03 4.45 2.36
N ALA A 90 -0.61 3.20 2.59
CA ALA A 90 -0.71 2.56 3.90
C ALA A 90 0.46 2.96 4.82
N THR A 91 1.57 3.47 4.27
CA THR A 91 2.80 3.69 5.04
C THR A 91 3.47 5.06 4.92
N TYR A 92 2.93 5.97 4.10
CA TYR A 92 3.44 7.32 3.91
C TYR A 92 2.73 8.33 4.82
N ALA A 93 3.37 8.69 5.95
CA ALA A 93 2.82 9.62 6.94
C ALA A 93 1.46 9.18 7.51
N VAL A 94 1.30 7.87 7.74
CA VAL A 94 0.09 7.27 8.28
C VAL A 94 0.27 6.96 9.77
N PRO A 95 -0.66 7.38 10.65
CA PRO A 95 -0.66 6.96 12.05
C PRO A 95 -1.00 5.48 12.19
N ASN A 96 -0.48 4.85 13.24
CA ASN A 96 -0.82 3.50 13.66
C ASN A 96 -0.82 3.39 15.19
N GLU A 97 -1.13 2.21 15.72
CA GLU A 97 -1.25 2.00 17.15
C GLU A 97 0.04 2.27 17.96
N ILE A 98 1.22 2.11 17.37
CA ILE A 98 2.49 2.42 18.04
C ILE A 98 2.60 3.93 18.19
N THR A 99 2.46 4.65 17.09
CA THR A 99 2.56 6.11 17.10
C THR A 99 1.42 6.78 17.87
N LEU A 100 0.21 6.22 17.86
CA LEU A 100 -0.93 6.76 18.60
C LEU A 100 -0.84 6.52 20.12
N SER A 101 -0.01 5.57 20.56
CA SER A 101 0.21 5.28 21.98
C SER A 101 1.43 5.97 22.56
N ASP A 102 2.23 6.63 21.72
CA ASP A 102 3.47 7.28 22.10
C ASP A 102 3.27 8.80 22.21
N PRO A 103 3.40 9.40 23.41
CA PRO A 103 3.23 10.83 23.62
C PRO A 103 4.14 11.72 22.75
N ARG A 104 5.25 11.17 22.22
CA ARG A 104 6.15 11.89 21.31
C ARG A 104 5.48 12.25 19.98
N PHE A 105 4.40 11.57 19.62
CA PHE A 105 3.66 11.78 18.37
C PHE A 105 2.36 12.59 18.57
N GLU A 106 2.10 13.09 19.78
CA GLU A 106 0.97 14.00 20.02
C GLU A 106 1.22 15.35 19.32
N GLU A 107 0.20 15.85 18.63
CA GLU A 107 0.19 17.17 17.96
C GLU A 107 1.29 17.39 16.89
N ILE A 108 1.93 16.34 16.39
CA ILE A 108 2.88 16.45 15.28
C ILE A 108 2.26 16.10 13.93
N ILE A 109 2.87 16.63 12.87
CA ILE A 109 2.68 16.12 11.52
C ILE A 109 3.48 14.82 11.41
N PHE A 110 2.82 13.74 10.97
CA PHE A 110 3.47 12.46 10.78
C PHE A 110 4.59 12.54 9.74
N PRO A 111 5.77 11.94 10.01
CA PRO A 111 6.88 11.99 9.07
C PRO A 111 6.53 11.25 7.79
N THR A 112 6.90 11.84 6.66
CA THR A 112 6.87 11.17 5.35
C THR A 112 8.08 10.24 5.21
N TRP A 113 8.08 9.42 4.17
CA TRP A 113 9.27 8.64 3.81
C TRP A 113 10.49 9.56 3.59
N LEU A 114 11.69 9.08 3.92
CA LEU A 114 12.93 9.83 3.64
C LEU A 114 13.19 9.93 2.14
N ILE A 115 12.92 8.85 1.40
CA ILE A 115 13.12 8.73 -0.03
C ILE A 115 11.86 8.14 -0.66
N SER A 116 11.17 8.94 -1.48
CA SER A 116 9.96 8.56 -2.21
C SER A 116 10.10 8.80 -3.72
N THR A 117 11.33 8.76 -4.24
CA THR A 117 11.63 9.02 -5.65
C THR A 117 10.71 8.23 -6.57
N ASN A 118 10.01 8.97 -7.43
CA ASN A 118 9.08 8.51 -8.46
C ASN A 118 7.74 7.89 -8.01
N TRP A 119 7.54 7.65 -6.71
CA TRP A 119 6.25 7.16 -6.18
C TRP A 119 5.10 8.16 -6.39
N ASP A 120 5.40 9.46 -6.57
CA ASP A 120 4.44 10.53 -6.83
C ASP A 120 4.27 10.84 -8.33
N LYS A 121 4.86 10.06 -9.24
CA LYS A 121 4.75 10.27 -10.69
C LYS A 121 3.65 9.39 -11.29
N VAL A 122 3.13 9.83 -12.44
CA VAL A 122 2.06 9.12 -13.18
C VAL A 122 2.53 8.61 -14.54
N ASN A 123 3.77 8.90 -14.90
CA ASN A 123 4.38 8.67 -16.20
C ASN A 123 5.75 7.99 -16.08
N VAL A 124 6.00 7.33 -14.96
CA VAL A 124 7.25 6.59 -14.69
C VAL A 124 6.87 5.20 -14.21
N ASP A 125 7.37 4.18 -14.92
CA ASP A 125 7.13 2.79 -14.53
C ASP A 125 7.82 2.45 -13.21
N PRO A 126 7.20 1.66 -12.32
CA PRO A 126 7.84 1.20 -11.09
C PRO A 126 9.18 0.52 -11.33
N CYS A 127 9.33 -0.19 -12.45
CA CYS A 127 10.56 -0.86 -12.82
C CYS A 127 11.63 0.07 -13.40
N ASP A 128 11.27 1.32 -13.71
CA ASP A 128 12.12 2.33 -14.34
C ASP A 128 12.44 3.49 -13.38
N GLY A 129 12.71 3.16 -12.10
CA GLY A 129 13.34 4.08 -11.17
C GLY A 129 12.51 4.51 -9.96
N TRP A 130 11.46 3.75 -9.58
CA TRP A 130 10.88 3.94 -8.25
C TRP A 130 11.87 3.51 -7.17
N TYR A 131 12.04 4.34 -6.15
CA TYR A 131 12.96 4.00 -5.07
C TYR A 131 12.50 2.72 -4.37
N GLY A 132 13.44 1.78 -4.20
CA GLY A 132 13.21 0.53 -3.49
C GLY A 132 12.45 -0.53 -4.27
N ILE A 133 12.13 -0.32 -5.55
CA ILE A 133 11.49 -1.34 -6.39
C ILE A 133 12.52 -1.89 -7.38
N VAL A 134 12.74 -3.19 -7.32
CA VAL A 134 13.56 -3.92 -8.31
C VAL A 134 12.65 -4.89 -9.05
N CYS A 135 12.73 -4.89 -10.37
CA CYS A 135 11.97 -5.80 -11.21
C CYS A 135 12.85 -6.86 -11.87
N ASP A 136 12.24 -8.00 -12.18
CA ASP A 136 12.86 -9.04 -13.00
C ASP A 136 12.96 -8.62 -14.48
N THR A 137 13.55 -9.50 -15.30
CA THR A 137 13.70 -9.26 -16.76
C THR A 137 12.38 -9.16 -17.51
N ASN A 138 11.25 -9.54 -16.91
CA ASN A 138 9.92 -9.45 -17.49
C ASN A 138 9.16 -8.20 -17.01
N GLY A 139 9.79 -7.33 -16.22
CA GLY A 139 9.17 -6.12 -15.68
C GLY A 139 8.19 -6.40 -14.52
N LYS A 140 8.32 -7.55 -13.84
CA LYS A 140 7.55 -7.88 -12.64
C LYS A 140 8.34 -7.52 -11.40
N VAL A 141 7.69 -7.01 -10.35
CA VAL A 141 8.37 -6.68 -9.09
C VAL A 141 8.95 -7.95 -8.47
N ALA A 142 10.27 -7.94 -8.24
CA ALA A 142 11.02 -9.04 -7.64
C ALA A 142 11.51 -8.67 -6.24
N GLU A 143 11.85 -7.41 -5.97
CA GLU A 143 12.34 -7.00 -4.66
C GLU A 143 11.70 -5.68 -4.23
N ILE A 144 11.37 -5.60 -2.94
CA ILE A 144 10.94 -4.37 -2.25
C ILE A 144 11.99 -4.07 -1.19
N ILE A 145 12.78 -3.02 -1.39
CA ILE A 145 13.87 -2.60 -0.51
C ILE A 145 13.58 -1.18 -0.02
N LEU A 146 12.93 -1.08 1.13
CA LEU A 146 12.54 0.18 1.76
C LEU A 146 13.15 0.34 3.15
N SER A 147 14.30 -0.30 3.38
CA SER A 147 15.07 -0.20 4.61
C SER A 147 15.38 1.25 4.97
N GLN A 148 15.34 1.59 6.25
CA GLN A 148 15.71 2.90 6.80
C GLN A 148 14.97 4.07 6.14
N ASN A 149 13.69 3.90 5.81
CA ASN A 149 12.93 4.91 5.07
C ASN A 149 11.88 5.64 5.91
N ILE A 150 11.86 5.41 7.23
CA ILE A 150 10.86 5.98 8.17
C ILE A 150 9.44 5.67 7.70
N LEU A 151 9.20 4.43 7.31
CA LEU A 151 7.85 3.97 7.01
C LEU A 151 7.03 4.02 8.32
N THR A 152 5.85 4.66 8.28
CA THR A 152 4.87 4.62 9.38
C THR A 152 3.65 3.82 8.94
N GLY A 153 2.56 3.78 9.71
CA GLY A 153 1.34 3.10 9.29
C GLY A 153 1.40 1.58 9.39
N LYS A 154 0.55 0.90 8.62
CA LYS A 154 0.40 -0.56 8.63
C LYS A 154 0.86 -1.14 7.29
N TRP A 155 1.66 -2.20 7.34
CA TRP A 155 2.03 -2.98 6.16
C TRP A 155 0.78 -3.59 5.51
N PRO A 156 0.52 -3.32 4.21
CA PRO A 156 -0.68 -3.79 3.55
C PRO A 156 -0.59 -5.27 3.16
N GLU A 157 -1.71 -5.98 3.27
CA GLU A 157 -1.79 -7.40 2.90
C GLU A 157 -1.71 -7.60 1.38
N GLU A 158 -2.04 -6.58 0.60
CA GLU A 158 -2.01 -6.60 -0.87
C GLU A 158 -0.63 -6.95 -1.43
N VAL A 159 0.46 -6.78 -0.66
CA VAL A 159 1.82 -7.18 -1.07
C VAL A 159 1.89 -8.66 -1.43
N LYS A 160 1.08 -9.54 -0.81
CA LYS A 160 1.07 -10.97 -1.15
C LYS A 160 0.62 -11.27 -2.58
N LEU A 161 -0.06 -10.32 -3.24
CA LEU A 161 -0.44 -10.42 -4.65
C LEU A 161 0.75 -10.32 -5.61
N LEU A 162 1.91 -9.86 -5.13
CA LEU A 162 3.19 -9.84 -5.87
C LEU A 162 3.92 -11.18 -5.82
N ALA A 163 3.37 -12.18 -5.12
CA ALA A 163 3.88 -13.54 -5.18
C ALA A 163 3.89 -14.06 -6.62
N GLY A 164 4.95 -14.75 -7.01
CA GLY A 164 5.01 -15.38 -8.33
C GLY A 164 4.03 -16.56 -8.45
N ASP A 165 3.90 -17.35 -7.39
CA ASP A 165 3.19 -18.63 -7.34
C ASP A 165 2.37 -18.85 -6.05
N GLY A 166 2.14 -17.79 -5.27
CA GLY A 166 1.31 -17.86 -4.07
C GLY A 166 -0.19 -18.06 -4.39
N PRO A 167 -1.02 -18.42 -3.38
CA PRO A 167 -2.46 -18.65 -3.56
C PRO A 167 -3.22 -17.43 -4.11
N PHE A 168 -2.64 -16.22 -3.96
CA PHE A 168 -3.20 -14.97 -4.47
C PHE A 168 -2.33 -14.33 -5.57
N SER A 169 -1.44 -15.09 -6.21
CA SER A 169 -0.62 -14.57 -7.32
C SER A 169 -1.49 -14.01 -8.43
N THR A 170 -1.21 -12.78 -8.83
CA THR A 170 -1.90 -12.07 -9.93
C THR A 170 -1.05 -11.99 -11.19
N GLY A 171 0.18 -12.51 -11.14
CA GLY A 171 1.21 -12.30 -12.15
C GLY A 171 1.80 -10.88 -12.16
N ALA A 172 1.42 -10.02 -11.20
CA ALA A 172 1.95 -8.65 -11.02
C ALA A 172 3.39 -8.61 -10.49
N GLY A 173 3.84 -9.70 -9.86
CA GLY A 173 5.17 -9.81 -9.27
C GLY A 173 5.76 -11.21 -9.41
N ASN A 174 7.00 -11.32 -8.96
CA ASN A 174 7.71 -12.55 -8.71
C ASN A 174 8.61 -12.33 -7.49
N ILE A 175 8.00 -11.91 -6.37
CA ILE A 175 8.74 -11.42 -5.20
C ILE A 175 9.70 -12.48 -4.64
N THR A 176 10.96 -12.09 -4.47
CA THR A 176 12.03 -12.91 -3.89
C THR A 176 12.59 -12.30 -2.61
N GLN A 177 12.47 -10.98 -2.44
CA GLN A 177 12.99 -10.25 -1.29
C GLN A 177 12.06 -9.12 -0.84
N ILE A 178 11.87 -9.03 0.48
CA ILE A 178 11.26 -7.88 1.16
C ILE A 178 12.24 -7.42 2.25
N ASP A 179 12.73 -6.19 2.13
CA ASP A 179 13.61 -5.56 3.11
C ASP A 179 13.00 -4.29 3.66
N LEU A 180 12.59 -4.36 4.92
CA LEU A 180 11.97 -3.28 5.69
C LEU A 180 12.82 -2.91 6.91
N PHE A 181 14.09 -3.31 6.93
CA PHE A 181 15.01 -3.09 8.04
C PHE A 181 14.98 -1.64 8.55
N ARG A 182 14.92 -1.43 9.87
CA ARG A 182 14.96 -0.10 10.51
C ARG A 182 13.84 0.83 10.06
N ASN A 183 12.62 0.32 10.10
CA ASN A 183 11.40 1.10 10.03
C ASN A 183 10.62 0.90 11.34
N GLU A 184 11.16 1.45 12.44
CA GLU A 184 10.72 1.21 13.83
C GLU A 184 9.21 1.41 14.03
N PHE A 185 8.64 2.38 13.31
CA PHE A 185 7.22 2.73 13.43
C PHE A 185 6.33 2.03 12.40
N LEU A 186 6.85 1.15 11.55
CA LEU A 186 6.05 0.33 10.65
C LEU A 186 5.54 -0.90 11.39
N THR A 187 4.24 -1.15 11.34
CA THR A 187 3.59 -2.29 12.02
C THR A 187 2.86 -3.19 11.02
N ASN A 188 2.64 -4.45 11.39
CA ASN A 188 1.76 -5.39 10.66
C ASN A 188 0.34 -5.47 11.27
N GLY A 189 0.02 -4.61 12.23
CA GLY A 189 -1.22 -4.66 13.01
C GLY A 189 -1.34 -5.90 13.90
N GLY A 190 -0.23 -6.60 14.18
CA GLY A 190 -0.23 -7.87 14.91
C GLY A 190 -0.63 -9.08 14.06
N ASP A 191 -0.69 -8.95 12.74
CA ASP A 191 -1.04 -10.03 11.82
C ASP A 191 0.07 -10.26 10.79
N SER A 192 0.72 -11.43 10.87
CA SER A 192 1.77 -11.86 9.94
C SER A 192 1.27 -12.92 8.94
N SER A 193 -0.03 -13.23 8.89
CA SER A 193 -0.59 -14.28 8.03
C SER A 193 -0.30 -14.05 6.53
N TRP A 194 -0.14 -12.80 6.10
CA TRP A 194 0.23 -12.46 4.73
C TRP A 194 1.56 -13.11 4.28
N MET A 195 2.48 -13.40 5.20
CA MET A 195 3.78 -13.98 4.84
C MET A 195 3.66 -15.42 4.32
N SER A 196 2.68 -16.21 4.81
CA SER A 196 2.48 -17.59 4.31
C SER A 196 1.97 -17.63 2.87
N ASP A 197 1.46 -16.50 2.37
CA ASP A 197 0.88 -16.38 1.04
C ASP A 197 1.88 -15.89 -0.02
N LEU A 198 3.13 -15.59 0.36
CA LEU A 198 4.16 -15.05 -0.54
C LEU A 198 4.71 -16.07 -1.56
N GLY A 199 4.20 -17.31 -1.53
CA GLY A 199 4.60 -18.36 -2.45
C GLY A 199 5.99 -18.92 -2.17
N SER A 200 6.49 -19.73 -3.10
CA SER A 200 7.80 -20.40 -2.94
C SER A 200 8.97 -19.54 -3.40
N GLY A 201 8.70 -18.47 -4.16
CA GLY A 201 9.73 -17.57 -4.69
C GLY A 201 10.39 -16.67 -3.64
N ILE A 202 9.72 -16.37 -2.53
CA ILE A 202 10.30 -15.54 -1.46
C ILE A 202 11.47 -16.28 -0.81
N THR A 203 12.62 -15.60 -0.69
CA THR A 203 13.85 -16.14 -0.10
C THR A 203 14.28 -15.38 1.13
N THR A 204 14.02 -14.08 1.15
CA THR A 204 14.50 -13.16 2.19
C THR A 204 13.37 -12.25 2.63
N ILE A 205 13.12 -12.22 3.94
CA ILE A 205 12.28 -11.20 4.58
C ILE A 205 13.09 -10.61 5.74
N MET A 206 13.39 -9.32 5.66
CA MET A 206 14.15 -8.58 6.66
C MET A 206 13.22 -7.58 7.37
N LEU A 207 12.91 -7.86 8.63
CA LEU A 207 11.95 -7.08 9.44
C LEU A 207 12.56 -6.56 10.75
N GLU A 208 13.89 -6.68 10.90
CA GLU A 208 14.58 -6.22 12.11
C GLU A 208 14.41 -4.70 12.29
N GLU A 209 14.31 -4.26 13.55
CA GLU A 209 14.04 -2.87 13.91
C GLU A 209 12.76 -2.31 13.24
N THR A 210 11.68 -3.11 13.24
CA THR A 210 10.31 -2.67 12.89
C THR A 210 9.36 -2.90 14.06
N GLY A 211 8.16 -2.32 13.98
CA GLY A 211 7.06 -2.53 14.92
C GLY A 211 6.21 -3.79 14.64
N PHE A 212 6.73 -4.74 13.86
CA PHE A 212 6.05 -6.00 13.55
C PHE A 212 5.94 -6.87 14.81
N ARG A 213 4.76 -7.45 15.04
CA ARG A 213 4.49 -8.31 16.18
C ARG A 213 3.49 -9.42 15.85
N GLY A 214 3.25 -10.32 16.80
CA GLY A 214 2.36 -11.46 16.63
C GLY A 214 3.10 -12.71 16.15
N ASP A 215 2.36 -13.80 15.99
CA ASP A 215 2.95 -15.09 15.64
C ASP A 215 3.48 -15.04 14.20
N LEU A 216 4.73 -15.47 14.03
CA LEU A 216 5.30 -15.70 12.72
C LEU A 216 4.69 -16.98 12.14
N PRO A 217 4.15 -16.95 10.91
CA PRO A 217 3.63 -18.16 10.30
C PRO A 217 4.78 -19.15 10.05
N LEU A 218 4.43 -20.43 9.97
CA LEU A 218 5.37 -21.46 9.56
C LEU A 218 5.74 -21.26 8.08
N MET A 219 6.93 -20.71 7.88
CA MET A 219 7.55 -20.53 6.57
C MET A 219 8.20 -21.83 6.11
N ALA A 220 8.33 -22.02 4.79
CA ALA A 220 9.03 -23.19 4.25
C ALA A 220 10.52 -23.15 4.64
N ALA A 221 11.14 -24.31 4.86
CA ALA A 221 12.51 -24.41 5.38
C ALA A 221 13.61 -23.75 4.50
N SER A 222 13.31 -23.39 3.25
CA SER A 222 14.20 -22.66 2.34
C SER A 222 14.16 -21.13 2.51
N GLN A 223 13.29 -20.61 3.37
CA GLN A 223 13.06 -19.18 3.54
C GLN A 223 13.87 -18.67 4.72
N THR A 224 14.63 -17.59 4.52
CA THR A 224 15.41 -16.96 5.60
C THR A 224 14.61 -15.77 6.12
N LEU A 225 14.15 -15.88 7.37
CA LEU A 225 13.51 -14.80 8.09
C LEU A 225 14.49 -14.21 9.09
N HIS A 226 14.83 -12.94 8.91
CA HIS A 226 15.59 -12.16 9.86
C HIS A 226 14.60 -11.32 10.68
N HIS A 227 14.31 -11.79 11.90
CA HIS A 227 13.46 -11.09 12.85
C HIS A 227 14.14 -11.12 14.22
N ALA A 228 14.55 -9.94 14.69
CA ALA A 228 14.96 -9.70 16.06
C ALA A 228 13.78 -9.03 16.78
N SER A 229 13.12 -9.77 17.67
CA SER A 229 12.16 -9.17 18.60
C SER A 229 12.93 -8.30 19.60
N ILE A 230 12.53 -7.04 19.76
CA ILE A 230 13.00 -6.15 20.84
C ILE A 230 12.06 -6.30 22.03
#